data_AF-I1JIE8-F1
#
_entry.id   AF-I1JIE8-F1
#
_cell.length_a   1.000
_cell.length_b   1.000
_cell.length_c   1.000
_cell.angle_alpha   90.00
_cell.angle_beta   90.00
_cell.angle_gamma   90.00
#
_symmetry.space_group_name_H-M   'P 1'
#
loop_
_entity.id
_entity.type
_entity.pdbx_description
1 polymer ?
#
loop_
_entity_poly.entity_id
_entity_poly.type
_entity_poly.pdbx_seq_one_letter_code
_entity_poly.pdbx_strand_id
1 'polypeptide(L)'
;MEALVEVCEPAEVRIEFALNCKCRATVRIRSLTQTTPVAFKIQTSSPNKFLVNPPSGLIQPLSSATFQVILKPQSHLPHSYPRSPSDRFLVKTAEFCANSSCSTHPESINSWFASRPYGFKTLDIKLKVAFVGPILLNDAVTRGDLDAVRNLIKRQRSMLAELSPTQAETLLGAATKLLNPDDMVHLLLEAGLRIIPNPNNAPDQVHVADTNTNINEGEEIFEASRNGHVAEVESLLRRCGGSVKYRDQYGLTAVHAAAFKGHKDVLMVLSELSDLDLECEDREGHVPLHMAVESGDVGTVKVLVEKGVNLNAVNKRGATPLYMAKIWGYDDICQLLVSRGALYSLTSTSG
;
A
#
# COMPACT_ATOMS: atom_id res chain seq x y z
N MET A 1 -23.95 14.51 -5.28
CA MET A 1 -23.01 15.56 -5.75
C MET A 1 -21.80 14.81 -6.25
N GLU A 2 -21.51 14.90 -7.55
CA GLU A 2 -20.35 14.25 -8.16
C GLU A 2 -19.07 14.99 -7.75
N ALA A 3 -18.00 14.25 -7.44
CA ALA A 3 -16.72 14.85 -7.10
C ALA A 3 -16.09 15.51 -8.35
N LEU A 4 -15.48 16.69 -8.20
CA LEU A 4 -14.77 17.36 -9.29
C LEU A 4 -13.35 16.82 -9.49
N VAL A 5 -12.75 16.34 -8.40
CA VAL A 5 -11.42 15.76 -8.40
C VAL A 5 -11.40 14.50 -7.53
N GLU A 6 -10.45 13.64 -7.81
CA GLU A 6 -10.05 12.56 -6.92
C GLU A 6 -8.61 12.79 -6.44
N VAL A 7 -8.28 12.22 -5.29
CA VAL A 7 -6.90 12.18 -4.77
C VAL A 7 -6.34 10.82 -5.17
N CYS A 8 -5.28 10.81 -5.99
CA CYS A 8 -4.63 9.56 -6.35
C CYS A 8 -4.00 8.94 -5.12
N GLU A 9 -4.06 7.60 -5.00
CA GLU A 9 -3.51 6.90 -3.84
C GLU A 9 -2.03 7.27 -3.59
N PRO A 10 -1.63 7.52 -2.33
CA PRO A 10 -2.45 7.37 -1.12
C PRO A 10 -3.47 8.49 -0.89
N ALA A 11 -4.71 8.15 -0.52
CA ALA A 11 -5.77 9.10 -0.15
C ALA A 11 -5.54 9.79 1.23
N GLU A 12 -4.28 9.98 1.63
CA GLU A 12 -3.83 10.68 2.82
C GLU A 12 -2.45 11.30 2.58
N VAL A 13 -2.08 12.31 3.36
CA VAL A 13 -0.74 12.90 3.31
C VAL A 13 0.20 12.06 4.16
N ARG A 14 1.04 11.24 3.54
CA ARG A 14 2.07 10.44 4.23
C ARG A 14 3.40 11.20 4.26
N ILE A 15 3.73 11.73 5.43
CA ILE A 15 4.99 12.45 5.68
C ILE A 15 6.01 11.45 6.23
N GLU A 16 7.07 11.18 5.46
CA GLU A 16 8.23 10.47 5.98
C GLU A 16 8.95 11.36 6.99
N PHE A 17 8.77 11.04 8.28
CA PHE A 17 9.19 11.90 9.37
C PHE A 17 10.67 11.72 9.67
N ALA A 18 11.39 12.84 9.70
CA ALA A 18 12.76 12.92 10.15
C ALA A 18 12.96 14.15 11.03
N LEU A 19 13.80 13.98 12.06
CA LEU A 19 14.11 15.05 13.00
C LEU A 19 14.93 16.15 12.34
N ASN A 20 14.74 17.38 12.79
CA ASN A 20 15.56 18.56 12.47
C ASN A 20 15.71 18.88 10.97
N CYS A 21 14.84 18.37 10.11
CA CYS A 21 14.86 18.66 8.68
C CYS A 21 13.45 18.86 8.10
N LYS A 22 13.37 19.43 6.89
CA LYS A 22 12.08 19.58 6.19
C LYS A 22 11.66 18.23 5.60
N CYS A 23 10.53 17.70 6.05
CA CYS A 23 9.94 16.50 5.47
C CYS A 23 8.91 16.88 4.41
N ARG A 24 8.86 16.15 3.30
CA ARG A 24 7.95 16.45 2.18
C ARG A 24 7.08 15.24 1.86
N ALA A 25 5.84 15.51 1.47
CA ALA A 25 4.95 14.54 0.86
C ALA A 25 4.37 15.15 -0.41
N THR A 26 4.36 14.40 -1.51
CA THR A 26 3.71 14.82 -2.75
C THR A 26 2.33 14.18 -2.81
N VAL A 27 1.30 15.00 -3.01
CA VAL A 27 -0.07 14.55 -3.23
C VAL A 27 -0.42 14.82 -4.68
N ARG A 28 -0.95 13.80 -5.36
CA ARG A 28 -1.46 13.92 -6.72
C ARG A 28 -2.98 13.96 -6.69
N ILE A 29 -3.55 14.89 -7.43
CA ILE A 29 -4.99 15.07 -7.61
C ILE A 29 -5.31 15.03 -9.09
N ARG A 30 -6.45 14.43 -9.46
CA ARG A 30 -6.88 14.26 -10.85
C ARG A 30 -8.27 14.86 -11.03
N SER A 31 -8.46 15.64 -12.09
CA SER A 31 -9.78 16.15 -12.50
C SER A 31 -10.64 15.00 -13.02
N LEU A 32 -11.89 14.97 -12.58
CA LEU A 32 -12.94 14.08 -13.07
C LEU A 32 -13.84 14.76 -14.12
N THR A 33 -13.63 16.06 -14.36
CA THR A 33 -14.41 16.85 -15.32
C THR A 33 -13.87 16.64 -16.74
N GLN A 34 -14.79 16.45 -17.69
CA GLN A 34 -14.43 16.20 -19.10
C GLN A 34 -14.18 17.49 -19.89
N THR A 35 -14.81 18.60 -19.50
CA THR A 35 -14.87 19.83 -20.32
C THR A 35 -14.39 21.06 -19.56
N THR A 36 -14.64 21.16 -18.26
CA THR A 36 -14.33 22.34 -17.45
C THR A 36 -13.04 22.14 -16.65
N PRO A 37 -12.07 23.09 -16.68
CA PRO A 37 -10.96 23.06 -15.75
C PRO A 37 -11.44 23.16 -14.31
N VAL A 38 -10.69 22.59 -13.36
CA VAL A 38 -11.01 22.66 -11.94
C VAL A 38 -9.98 23.52 -11.23
N ALA A 39 -10.44 24.57 -10.56
CA ALA A 39 -9.59 25.33 -9.63
C ALA A 39 -9.51 24.59 -8.31
N PHE A 40 -8.32 24.56 -7.72
CA PHE A 40 -8.10 24.01 -6.38
C PHE A 40 -7.38 25.00 -5.46
N LYS A 41 -7.68 24.90 -4.16
CA LYS A 41 -7.00 25.60 -3.07
C LYS A 41 -6.82 24.66 -1.89
N ILE A 42 -5.62 24.61 -1.34
CA ILE A 42 -5.28 23.74 -0.22
C ILE A 42 -5.27 24.56 1.07
N GLN A 43 -5.99 24.08 2.08
CA GLN A 43 -5.97 24.62 3.44
C GLN A 43 -5.45 23.57 4.41
N THR A 44 -4.86 23.99 5.53
CA THR A 44 -4.35 23.09 6.57
C THR A 44 -4.86 23.51 7.94
N SER A 45 -5.13 22.55 8.82
CA SER A 45 -5.45 22.83 10.23
C SER A 45 -4.23 23.30 11.04
N SER A 46 -3.01 23.10 10.51
CA SER A 46 -1.76 23.36 11.21
C SER A 46 -0.79 24.23 10.38
N PRO A 47 -1.17 25.48 10.03
CA PRO A 47 -0.36 26.36 9.17
C PRO A 47 0.99 26.74 9.78
N ASN A 48 1.12 26.65 11.10
CA ASN A 48 2.39 26.87 11.78
C ASN A 48 3.39 25.74 11.54
N LYS A 49 2.91 24.51 11.30
CA LYS A 49 3.74 23.31 11.07
C LYS A 49 3.98 23.02 9.59
N PHE A 50 2.98 23.26 8.75
CA PHE A 50 3.00 22.86 7.35
C PHE A 50 2.99 24.03 6.38
N LEU A 51 3.69 23.85 5.27
CA LEU A 51 3.59 24.68 4.07
C LEU A 51 3.05 23.82 2.92
N VAL A 52 2.39 24.45 1.95
CA VAL A 52 1.87 23.77 0.75
C VAL A 52 2.40 24.46 -0.50
N ASN A 53 2.87 23.69 -1.48
CA ASN A 53 3.40 24.21 -2.73
C ASN A 53 2.98 23.37 -3.97
N PRO A 54 2.25 23.93 -4.96
CA PRO A 54 1.58 25.23 -4.89
C PRO A 54 0.37 25.18 -3.94
N PRO A 55 0.03 26.28 -3.24
CA PRO A 55 -1.13 26.32 -2.35
C PRO A 55 -2.47 26.34 -3.10
N SER A 56 -2.45 26.70 -4.38
CA SER A 56 -3.62 26.75 -5.26
C SER A 56 -3.18 26.64 -6.72
N GLY A 57 -4.07 26.17 -7.58
CA GLY A 57 -3.78 26.00 -9.01
C GLY A 57 -5.02 25.62 -9.81
N LEU A 58 -4.79 25.35 -11.10
CA LEU A 58 -5.80 24.84 -12.02
C LEU A 58 -5.40 23.44 -12.47
N ILE A 59 -6.39 22.55 -12.55
CA ILE A 59 -6.28 21.24 -13.16
C ILE A 59 -7.07 21.28 -14.46
N GLN A 60 -6.43 20.96 -15.57
CA GLN A 60 -7.12 20.85 -16.86
C GLN A 60 -8.08 19.64 -16.85
N PRO A 61 -9.10 19.62 -17.74
CA PRO A 61 -10.03 18.49 -17.83
C PRO A 61 -9.29 17.15 -17.96
N LEU A 62 -9.75 16.15 -17.22
CA LEU A 62 -9.19 14.79 -17.16
C LEU A 62 -7.67 14.70 -16.89
N SER A 63 -7.06 15.80 -16.44
CA SER A 63 -5.62 15.92 -16.20
C SER A 63 -5.30 15.78 -14.71
N SER A 64 -4.03 15.60 -14.37
CA SER A 64 -3.55 15.58 -12.98
C SER A 64 -2.72 16.81 -12.65
N ALA A 65 -2.78 17.21 -11.39
CA ALA A 65 -1.85 18.16 -10.79
C ALA A 65 -1.24 17.54 -9.52
N THR A 66 -0.12 18.07 -9.08
CA THR A 66 0.50 17.70 -7.80
C THR A 66 0.68 18.92 -6.92
N PHE A 67 0.62 18.70 -5.61
CA PHE A 67 1.09 19.68 -4.63
C PHE A 67 1.93 18.97 -3.57
N GLN A 68 2.93 19.68 -3.08
CA GLN A 68 3.80 19.24 -2.01
C GLN A 68 3.30 19.77 -0.68
N VAL A 69 3.12 18.89 0.28
CA VAL A 69 3.01 19.23 1.70
C VAL A 69 4.40 19.16 2.31
N ILE A 70 4.81 20.25 2.95
CA ILE A 70 6.14 20.39 3.56
C ILE A 70 5.95 20.58 5.06
N LEU A 71 6.37 19.59 5.84
CA LEU A 71 6.49 19.72 7.29
C LEU A 71 7.78 20.51 7.62
N LYS A 72 7.65 21.58 8.40
CA LYS A 72 8.81 22.33 8.92
C LYS A 72 9.63 21.44 9.88
N PRO A 73 10.94 21.70 10.04
CA PRO A 73 11.78 20.92 10.96
C PRO A 73 11.15 20.77 12.34
N GLN A 74 11.13 19.53 12.85
CA GLN A 74 10.65 19.19 14.19
C GLN A 74 11.83 18.68 15.03
N SER A 75 11.97 19.17 16.26
CA SER A 75 13.04 18.76 17.18
C SER A 75 12.71 17.50 18.00
N HIS A 76 11.45 17.08 18.00
CA HIS A 76 10.95 15.93 18.75
C HIS A 76 10.03 15.09 17.88
N LEU A 77 9.84 13.83 18.27
CA LEU A 77 8.88 12.95 17.62
C LEU A 77 7.44 13.51 17.76
N PRO A 78 6.55 13.23 16.80
CA PRO A 78 5.15 13.61 16.93
C PRO A 78 4.55 12.96 18.19
N HIS A 79 3.73 13.71 18.93
CA HIS A 79 3.05 13.20 20.13
C HIS A 79 2.17 11.96 19.88
N SER A 80 1.74 11.76 18.64
CA SER A 80 0.94 10.63 18.20
C SER A 80 1.27 10.32 16.74
N TYR A 81 1.49 9.05 16.45
CA TYR A 81 1.74 8.55 15.10
C TYR A 81 1.34 7.06 15.05
N PRO A 82 1.17 6.45 13.86
CA PRO A 82 1.34 7.04 12.53
C PRO A 82 0.32 8.13 12.22
N ARG A 83 -0.92 8.01 12.70
CA ARG A 83 -1.97 9.00 12.35
C ARG A 83 -1.87 10.25 13.22
N SER A 84 -1.88 11.42 12.60
CA SER A 84 -2.10 12.68 13.32
C SER A 84 -3.61 12.92 13.57
N PRO A 85 -4.03 13.10 14.83
CA PRO A 85 -5.42 13.45 15.16
C PRO A 85 -5.71 14.91 14.83
N SER A 86 -4.73 15.80 14.97
CA SER A 86 -4.87 17.26 14.87
C SER A 86 -4.58 17.81 13.47
N ASP A 87 -3.73 17.13 12.69
CA ASP A 87 -3.32 17.62 11.38
C ASP A 87 -4.23 17.07 10.26
N ARG A 88 -4.77 17.99 9.46
CA ARG A 88 -5.66 17.74 8.33
C ARG A 88 -5.36 18.73 7.21
N PHE A 89 -5.59 18.31 5.97
CA PHE A 89 -5.67 19.21 4.82
C PHE A 89 -7.08 19.20 4.24
N LEU A 90 -7.47 20.32 3.65
CA LEU A 90 -8.72 20.48 2.93
C LEU A 90 -8.38 20.92 1.50
N VAL A 91 -8.70 20.07 0.53
CA VAL A 91 -8.61 20.38 -0.89
C VAL A 91 -9.95 20.96 -1.31
N LYS A 92 -10.03 22.29 -1.41
CA LYS A 92 -11.21 22.98 -1.91
C LYS A 92 -11.17 23.03 -3.43
N THR A 93 -12.25 22.63 -4.08
CA THR A 93 -12.34 22.58 -5.53
C THR A 93 -13.61 23.24 -6.05
N ALA A 94 -13.53 23.83 -7.23
CA ALA A 94 -14.66 24.38 -7.95
C ALA A 94 -14.37 24.36 -9.46
N GLU A 95 -15.41 24.20 -10.27
CA GLU A 95 -15.28 24.36 -11.72
C GLU A 95 -14.88 25.80 -12.05
N PHE A 96 -13.87 25.93 -12.91
CA PHE A 96 -13.31 27.21 -13.30
C PHE A 96 -13.86 27.63 -14.66
N CYS A 97 -14.80 28.59 -14.65
CA CYS A 97 -15.34 29.21 -15.85
C CYS A 97 -14.51 30.46 -16.21
N ALA A 98 -13.79 30.42 -17.33
CA ALA A 98 -12.89 31.48 -17.79
C ALA A 98 -13.59 32.80 -18.24
N ASN A 99 -14.91 32.92 -18.12
CA ASN A 99 -15.62 34.18 -18.42
C ASN A 99 -15.27 35.30 -17.43
N SER A 100 -14.57 35.00 -16.32
CA SER A 100 -13.90 35.99 -15.49
C SER A 100 -12.54 36.33 -16.08
N SER A 101 -12.17 37.61 -16.16
CA SER A 101 -10.86 38.16 -16.57
C SER A 101 -9.69 37.75 -15.65
N CYS A 102 -9.65 36.51 -15.16
CA CYS A 102 -8.71 35.98 -14.19
C CYS A 102 -7.56 35.26 -14.89
N SER A 103 -6.32 35.65 -14.56
CA SER A 103 -5.12 34.92 -14.98
C SER A 103 -5.07 33.53 -14.33
N THR A 104 -4.30 32.61 -14.92
CA THR A 104 -4.01 31.27 -14.36
C THR A 104 -3.03 31.29 -13.18
N HIS A 105 -2.61 32.49 -12.71
CA HIS A 105 -1.66 32.66 -11.62
C HIS A 105 -2.28 32.31 -10.25
N PRO A 106 -1.53 31.70 -9.29
CA PRO A 106 -2.06 31.30 -7.98
C PRO A 106 -2.76 32.41 -7.18
N GLU A 107 -2.27 33.65 -7.25
CA GLU A 107 -2.90 34.81 -6.59
C GLU A 107 -4.26 35.15 -7.19
N SER A 108 -4.38 35.09 -8.52
CA SER A 108 -5.64 35.30 -9.22
C SER A 108 -6.68 34.24 -8.84
N ILE A 109 -6.26 32.97 -8.70
CA ILE A 109 -7.13 31.87 -8.28
C ILE A 109 -7.60 32.08 -6.82
N ASN A 110 -6.71 32.52 -5.93
CA ASN A 110 -7.10 32.82 -4.54
C ASN A 110 -8.11 33.97 -4.45
N SER A 111 -7.90 35.04 -5.23
CA SER A 111 -8.85 36.15 -5.35
C SER A 111 -10.18 35.69 -5.95
N TRP A 112 -10.14 34.84 -6.97
CA TRP A 112 -11.33 34.22 -7.57
C TRP A 112 -12.14 33.41 -6.56
N PHE A 113 -11.49 32.52 -5.78
CA PHE A 113 -12.14 31.80 -4.67
C PHE A 113 -12.78 32.75 -3.64
N ALA A 114 -12.18 33.91 -3.39
CA ALA A 114 -12.71 34.90 -2.46
C ALA A 114 -13.90 35.69 -3.02
N SER A 115 -13.93 35.92 -4.35
CA SER A 115 -14.97 36.72 -5.03
C SER A 115 -16.36 36.07 -5.06
N ARG A 116 -16.47 34.76 -4.79
CA ARG A 116 -17.73 33.99 -4.74
C ARG A 116 -18.72 34.34 -5.88
N PRO A 117 -18.39 34.07 -7.15
CA PRO A 117 -19.33 34.33 -8.25
C PRO A 117 -20.67 33.62 -8.02
N TYR A 118 -21.78 34.17 -8.50
CA TYR A 118 -23.12 33.61 -8.27
C TYR A 118 -23.20 32.11 -8.63
N GLY A 119 -23.79 31.27 -7.75
CA GLY A 119 -23.92 29.83 -7.97
C GLY A 119 -22.72 28.97 -7.54
N PHE A 120 -21.70 29.59 -6.92
CA PHE A 120 -20.47 28.94 -6.46
C PHE A 120 -20.69 27.86 -5.38
N LYS A 121 -20.69 26.59 -5.79
CA LYS A 121 -20.55 25.45 -4.86
C LYS A 121 -19.13 24.93 -4.92
N THR A 122 -18.42 24.96 -3.80
CA THR A 122 -17.14 24.25 -3.68
C THR A 122 -17.39 22.82 -3.24
N LEU A 123 -16.58 21.90 -3.74
CA LEU A 123 -16.46 20.55 -3.22
C LEU A 123 -15.14 20.42 -2.48
N ASP A 124 -15.22 19.89 -1.27
CA ASP A 124 -14.11 19.86 -0.34
C ASP A 124 -13.70 18.41 -0.07
N ILE A 125 -12.43 18.08 -0.31
CA ILE A 125 -11.86 16.77 0.04
C ILE A 125 -10.97 16.94 1.28
N LYS A 126 -11.28 16.18 2.32
CA LYS A 126 -10.51 16.19 3.57
C LYS A 126 -9.43 15.11 3.55
N LEU A 127 -8.18 15.53 3.59
CA LEU A 127 -7.03 14.65 3.71
C LEU A 127 -6.57 14.54 5.16
N LYS A 128 -6.36 13.30 5.61
CA LYS A 128 -5.72 12.98 6.89
C LYS A 128 -4.20 13.05 6.72
N VAL A 129 -3.48 13.31 7.80
CA VAL A 129 -2.01 13.27 7.83
C VAL A 129 -1.57 12.02 8.59
N ALA A 130 -0.61 11.30 8.02
CA ALA A 130 0.10 10.23 8.66
C ALA A 130 1.60 10.52 8.64
N PHE A 131 2.27 10.35 9.78
CA PHE A 131 3.72 10.34 9.89
C PHE A 131 4.20 8.89 9.80
N VAL A 132 5.14 8.64 8.89
CA VAL A 132 5.71 7.31 8.62
C VAL A 132 7.23 7.39 8.58
N GLY A 133 7.91 6.26 8.40
CA GLY A 133 9.36 6.21 8.18
C GLY A 133 10.15 5.53 9.30
N PRO A 134 11.46 5.25 9.05
CA PRO A 134 12.26 4.36 9.89
C PRO A 134 12.47 4.84 11.33
N ILE A 135 12.55 6.15 11.57
CA ILE A 135 12.72 6.70 12.93
C ILE A 135 11.50 6.38 13.80
N LEU A 136 10.29 6.55 13.26
CA LEU A 136 9.06 6.28 13.99
C LEU A 136 8.83 4.78 14.19
N LEU A 137 9.24 3.97 13.20
CA LEU A 137 9.25 2.52 13.31
C LEU A 137 10.17 2.05 14.45
N ASN A 138 11.40 2.56 14.50
CA ASN A 138 12.36 2.22 15.55
C ASN A 138 11.84 2.65 16.94
N ASP A 139 11.30 3.88 17.06
CA ASP A 139 10.67 4.33 18.32
C ASP A 139 9.52 3.42 18.75
N ALA A 140 8.63 3.05 17.82
CA ALA A 140 7.51 2.16 18.13
C ALA A 140 7.97 0.75 18.55
N VAL A 141 8.96 0.18 17.85
CA VAL A 141 9.55 -1.13 18.21
C VAL A 141 10.20 -1.05 19.59
N THR A 142 10.99 0.00 19.87
CA THR A 142 11.68 0.17 21.17
C THR A 142 10.69 0.30 22.34
N ARG A 143 9.52 0.90 22.12
CA ARG A 143 8.45 0.99 23.11
C ARG A 143 7.60 -0.28 23.23
N GLY A 144 7.79 -1.27 22.37
CA GLY A 144 6.93 -2.45 22.29
C GLY A 144 5.52 -2.14 21.79
N ASP A 145 5.33 -1.03 21.09
CA ASP A 145 4.03 -0.56 20.60
C ASP A 145 3.66 -1.31 19.30
N LEU A 146 3.20 -2.55 19.46
CA LEU A 146 2.87 -3.46 18.36
C LEU A 146 1.83 -2.86 17.41
N ASP A 147 0.84 -2.12 17.94
CA ASP A 147 -0.19 -1.47 17.14
C ASP A 147 0.38 -0.32 16.30
N ALA A 148 1.27 0.51 16.85
CA ALA A 148 1.93 1.56 16.07
C ALA A 148 2.82 0.97 14.96
N VAL A 149 3.58 -0.08 15.26
CA VAL A 149 4.43 -0.79 14.27
C VAL A 149 3.57 -1.34 13.13
N ARG A 150 2.52 -2.10 13.46
CA ARG A 150 1.58 -2.65 12.49
C ARG A 150 0.97 -1.56 11.62
N ASN A 151 0.53 -0.45 12.22
CA ASN A 151 -0.10 0.65 11.50
C ASN A 151 0.87 1.50 10.66
N LEU A 152 2.15 1.52 11.01
CA LEU A 152 3.22 2.15 10.22
C LEU A 152 3.48 1.30 8.97
N ILE A 153 3.66 -0.01 9.15
CA ILE A 153 3.92 -0.94 8.05
C ILE A 153 2.75 -0.99 7.07
N LYS A 154 1.50 -1.07 7.55
CA LYS A 154 0.30 -1.03 6.70
C LYS A 154 0.25 0.22 5.79
N ARG A 155 0.82 1.35 6.23
CA ARG A 155 0.89 2.60 5.45
C ARG A 155 2.11 2.72 4.55
N GLN A 156 3.20 2.03 4.85
CA GLN A 156 4.44 2.04 4.08
C GLN A 156 4.99 0.62 3.98
N ARG A 157 4.33 -0.22 3.16
CA ARG A 157 4.60 -1.67 3.08
C ARG A 157 6.03 -2.02 2.66
N SER A 158 6.69 -1.19 1.84
CA SER A 158 8.07 -1.43 1.41
C SER A 158 9.14 -0.99 2.42
N MET A 159 8.75 -0.30 3.50
CA MET A 159 9.68 0.32 4.46
C MET A 159 10.72 -0.66 5.03
N LEU A 160 10.32 -1.88 5.38
CA LEU A 160 11.21 -2.87 5.99
C LEU A 160 12.17 -3.51 4.98
N ALA A 161 11.71 -3.73 3.75
CA ALA A 161 12.52 -4.29 2.68
C ALA A 161 13.61 -3.33 2.18
N GLU A 162 13.42 -2.02 2.38
CA GLU A 162 14.36 -0.95 2.01
C GLU A 162 15.40 -0.63 3.11
N LEU A 163 15.28 -1.23 4.30
CA LEU A 163 16.26 -1.01 5.37
C LEU A 163 17.62 -1.62 5.01
N SER A 164 18.70 -0.91 5.35
CA SER A 164 20.05 -1.49 5.29
C SER A 164 20.21 -2.64 6.29
N PRO A 165 21.15 -3.59 6.06
CA PRO A 165 21.37 -4.70 6.98
C PRO A 165 21.62 -4.24 8.43
N THR A 166 22.38 -3.16 8.62
CA THR A 166 22.67 -2.61 9.95
C THR A 166 21.42 -2.02 10.62
N GLN A 167 20.55 -1.36 9.87
CA GLN A 167 19.26 -0.87 10.38
C GLN A 167 18.34 -2.05 10.73
N ALA A 168 18.33 -3.10 9.92
CA ALA A 168 17.52 -4.29 10.17
C ALA A 168 17.97 -5.03 11.43
N GLU A 169 19.28 -5.24 11.59
CA GLU A 169 19.88 -5.82 12.81
C GLU A 169 19.58 -4.96 14.04
N THR A 170 19.71 -3.63 13.93
CA THR A 170 19.40 -2.70 15.03
C THR A 170 17.93 -2.79 15.44
N LEU A 171 17.02 -2.82 14.45
CA LEU A 171 15.59 -2.89 14.69
C LEU A 171 15.20 -4.23 15.34
N LEU A 172 15.74 -5.34 14.85
CA LEU A 172 15.53 -6.65 15.44
C LEU A 172 16.11 -6.73 16.86
N GLY A 173 17.33 -6.20 17.06
CA GLY A 173 17.98 -6.12 18.37
C GLY A 173 17.22 -5.27 19.38
N ALA A 174 16.41 -4.31 18.92
CA ALA A 174 15.46 -3.58 19.77
C ALA A 174 14.22 -4.45 20.09
N ALA A 175 13.67 -5.16 19.09
CA ALA A 175 12.52 -6.04 19.26
C ALA A 175 12.80 -7.20 20.24
N THR A 176 13.98 -7.83 20.17
CA THR A 176 14.36 -8.96 21.04
C THR A 176 14.60 -8.56 22.50
N LYS A 177 14.75 -7.26 22.80
CA LYS A 177 14.89 -6.73 24.16
C LYS A 177 13.56 -6.43 24.85
N LEU A 178 12.44 -6.56 24.13
CA LEU A 178 11.11 -6.36 24.69
C LEU A 178 10.75 -7.46 25.68
N LEU A 179 9.80 -7.17 26.57
CA LEU A 179 9.28 -8.15 27.53
C LEU A 179 8.62 -9.36 26.83
N ASN A 180 7.89 -9.10 25.73
CA ASN A 180 7.24 -10.11 24.89
C ASN A 180 7.72 -9.92 23.44
N PRO A 181 8.90 -10.45 23.09
CA PRO A 181 9.53 -10.17 21.80
C PRO A 181 8.85 -10.89 20.63
N ASP A 182 8.23 -12.05 20.86
CA ASP A 182 7.77 -12.96 19.81
C ASP A 182 6.84 -12.29 18.81
N ASP A 183 5.73 -11.69 19.26
CA ASP A 183 4.76 -11.03 18.37
C ASP A 183 5.39 -9.88 17.56
N MET A 184 6.31 -9.12 18.19
CA MET A 184 7.00 -8.01 17.51
C MET A 184 7.98 -8.53 16.47
N VAL A 185 8.79 -9.52 16.83
CA VAL A 185 9.78 -10.14 15.92
C VAL A 185 9.07 -10.81 14.76
N HIS A 186 8.03 -11.61 15.03
CA HIS A 186 7.24 -12.25 13.99
C HIS A 186 6.57 -11.22 13.08
N LEU A 187 5.95 -10.16 13.61
CA LEU A 187 5.39 -9.08 12.79
C LEU A 187 6.44 -8.46 11.86
N LEU A 188 7.63 -8.15 12.37
CA LEU A 188 8.70 -7.55 11.56
C LEU A 188 9.18 -8.49 10.45
N LEU A 189 9.37 -9.78 10.75
CA LEU A 189 9.82 -10.78 9.79
C LEU A 189 8.76 -11.06 8.72
N GLU A 190 7.51 -11.26 9.12
CA GLU A 190 6.37 -11.45 8.21
C GLU A 190 6.16 -10.22 7.32
N ALA A 191 6.40 -9.02 7.85
CA ALA A 191 6.35 -7.79 7.08
C ALA A 191 7.60 -7.54 6.19
N GLY A 192 8.52 -8.50 6.09
CA GLY A 192 9.63 -8.46 5.13
C GLY A 192 10.96 -7.91 5.66
N LEU A 193 11.16 -7.83 6.99
CA LEU A 193 12.47 -7.51 7.55
C LEU A 193 13.49 -8.62 7.24
N ARG A 194 14.56 -8.28 6.51
CA ARG A 194 15.64 -9.23 6.14
C ARG A 194 16.88 -9.01 7.00
N ILE A 195 17.35 -10.05 7.69
CA ILE A 195 18.54 -9.97 8.59
C ILE A 195 19.81 -10.48 7.90
N ILE A 196 19.68 -11.47 7.03
CA ILE A 196 20.80 -12.10 6.34
C ILE A 196 20.58 -11.86 4.84
N PRO A 197 21.49 -11.18 4.12
CA PRO A 197 21.57 -11.38 2.68
C PRO A 197 22.02 -12.83 2.50
N ASN A 198 21.10 -13.78 2.31
CA ASN A 198 21.47 -15.15 1.99
C ASN A 198 22.28 -15.10 0.68
N PRO A 199 23.60 -15.36 0.67
CA PRO A 199 24.38 -15.35 -0.56
C PRO A 199 23.94 -16.47 -1.50
N ASN A 200 23.28 -17.51 -0.97
CA ASN A 200 22.73 -18.62 -1.74
C ASN A 200 21.36 -18.29 -2.36
N ASN A 201 20.82 -17.08 -2.13
CA ASN A 201 19.76 -16.50 -2.97
C ASN A 201 20.36 -15.62 -4.07
N ALA A 202 21.54 -15.97 -4.60
CA ALA A 202 21.71 -15.79 -6.05
C ALA A 202 20.41 -16.28 -6.70
N PRO A 203 19.84 -15.59 -7.71
CA PRO A 203 18.78 -16.23 -8.45
C PRO A 203 19.39 -17.57 -8.86
N ASP A 204 18.87 -18.67 -8.33
CA ASP A 204 18.87 -19.89 -9.08
C ASP A 204 18.35 -19.41 -10.43
N GLN A 205 19.27 -19.26 -11.36
CA GLN A 205 18.94 -19.20 -12.75
C GLN A 205 18.20 -20.49 -12.91
N VAL A 206 16.87 -20.43 -12.84
CA VAL A 206 16.02 -21.53 -13.22
C VAL A 206 16.31 -21.66 -14.70
N HIS A 207 17.32 -22.48 -14.94
CA HIS A 207 17.76 -23.00 -16.19
C HIS A 207 16.69 -24.03 -16.54
N VAL A 208 15.59 -23.56 -17.11
CA VAL A 208 14.76 -24.39 -17.99
C VAL A 208 14.53 -23.58 -19.25
N ALA A 209 15.46 -23.82 -20.17
CA ALA A 209 15.33 -23.43 -21.54
C ALA A 209 14.14 -24.20 -22.15
N ASP A 210 12.97 -23.56 -22.19
CA ASP A 210 11.91 -23.88 -23.14
C ASP A 210 11.53 -22.59 -23.88
N THR A 211 12.25 -22.36 -24.97
CA THR A 211 11.85 -21.57 -26.15
C THR A 211 10.92 -20.34 -25.93
N ASN A 212 11.51 -19.23 -25.49
CA ASN A 212 11.43 -17.86 -26.02
C ASN A 212 10.14 -17.25 -26.65
N THR A 213 8.92 -17.67 -26.31
CA THR A 213 7.71 -16.87 -26.60
C THR A 213 6.81 -16.58 -25.40
N ASN A 214 6.77 -17.44 -24.38
CA ASN A 214 5.80 -17.30 -23.27
C ASN A 214 6.32 -16.57 -22.02
N ILE A 215 7.63 -16.29 -21.91
CA ILE A 215 8.18 -15.59 -20.73
C ILE A 215 7.65 -14.16 -20.64
N ASN A 216 7.64 -13.43 -21.77
CA ASN A 216 7.15 -12.06 -21.82
C ASN A 216 5.67 -11.98 -21.42
N GLU A 217 4.83 -12.86 -21.97
CA GLU A 217 3.40 -12.89 -21.62
C GLU A 217 3.18 -13.26 -20.14
N GLY A 218 3.98 -14.18 -19.59
CA GLY A 218 3.91 -14.52 -18.18
C GLY A 218 4.31 -13.37 -17.25
N GLU A 219 5.34 -12.60 -17.62
CA GLU A 219 5.76 -11.38 -16.91
C GLU A 219 4.71 -10.27 -17.03
N GLU A 220 4.12 -10.09 -18.23
CA GLU A 220 3.02 -9.14 -18.48
C GLU A 220 1.79 -9.48 -17.63
N ILE A 221 1.39 -10.76 -17.56
CA ILE A 221 0.27 -11.22 -16.72
C ILE A 221 0.59 -10.96 -15.25
N PHE A 222 1.83 -11.20 -14.81
CA PHE A 222 2.25 -10.96 -13.45
C PHE A 222 2.17 -9.46 -13.08
N GLU A 223 2.66 -8.57 -13.94
CA GLU A 223 2.62 -7.13 -13.71
C GLU A 223 1.18 -6.57 -13.81
N ALA A 224 0.38 -7.01 -14.78
CA ALA A 224 -1.04 -6.65 -14.87
C ALA A 224 -1.83 -7.13 -13.65
N SER A 225 -1.50 -8.32 -13.14
CA SER A 225 -2.12 -8.89 -11.93
C SER A 225 -1.74 -8.12 -10.67
N ARG A 226 -0.47 -7.71 -10.56
CA ARG A 226 0.03 -6.85 -9.48
C ARG A 226 -0.63 -5.47 -9.47
N ASN A 227 -0.98 -4.94 -10.64
CA ASN A 227 -1.59 -3.61 -10.80
C ASN A 227 -3.13 -3.63 -10.84
N GLY A 228 -3.75 -4.81 -10.79
CA GLY A 228 -5.21 -4.92 -10.75
C GLY A 228 -5.89 -4.72 -12.11
N HIS A 229 -5.16 -4.84 -13.23
CA HIS A 229 -5.68 -4.61 -14.57
C HIS A 229 -6.46 -5.84 -15.08
N VAL A 230 -7.69 -6.03 -14.58
CA VAL A 230 -8.53 -7.21 -14.87
C VAL A 230 -8.67 -7.51 -16.38
N ALA A 231 -8.98 -6.49 -17.19
CA ALA A 231 -9.17 -6.66 -18.63
C ALA A 231 -7.88 -7.03 -19.37
N GLU A 232 -6.73 -6.54 -18.90
CA GLU A 232 -5.42 -6.86 -19.47
C GLU A 232 -5.04 -8.32 -19.14
N VAL A 233 -5.23 -8.73 -17.87
CA VAL A 233 -5.03 -10.12 -17.44
C VAL A 233 -5.91 -11.08 -18.25
N GLU A 234 -7.20 -10.78 -18.42
CA GLU A 234 -8.11 -11.59 -19.22
C GLU A 234 -7.65 -11.70 -20.69
N SER A 235 -7.28 -10.57 -21.31
CA SER A 235 -6.80 -10.53 -22.69
C SER A 235 -5.54 -11.37 -22.90
N LEU A 236 -4.58 -11.28 -21.97
CA LEU A 236 -3.34 -12.03 -22.01
C LEU A 236 -3.57 -13.53 -21.79
N LEU A 237 -4.39 -13.92 -20.80
CA LEU A 237 -4.74 -15.32 -20.55
C LEU A 237 -5.43 -15.97 -21.76
N ARG A 238 -6.35 -15.24 -22.41
CA ARG A 238 -7.00 -15.73 -23.64
C ARG A 238 -6.02 -15.88 -24.80
N ARG A 239 -4.97 -15.05 -24.86
CA ARG A 239 -3.93 -15.11 -25.90
C ARG A 239 -2.97 -16.27 -25.70
N CYS A 240 -2.53 -16.52 -24.46
CA CYS A 240 -1.60 -17.60 -24.14
C CYS A 240 -2.30 -18.95 -23.85
N GLY A 241 -3.63 -18.99 -23.88
CA GLY A 241 -4.41 -20.21 -23.61
C GLY A 241 -4.46 -20.60 -22.13
N GLY A 242 -4.22 -19.64 -21.23
CA GLY A 242 -4.34 -19.83 -19.79
C GLY A 242 -3.14 -20.48 -19.10
N SER A 243 -2.12 -20.95 -19.84
CA SER A 243 -0.95 -21.59 -19.22
C SER A 243 0.09 -20.55 -18.82
N VAL A 244 0.22 -20.29 -17.52
CA VAL A 244 1.12 -19.27 -16.97
C VAL A 244 2.13 -19.92 -16.01
N LYS A 245 3.41 -19.91 -16.39
CA LYS A 245 4.49 -20.52 -15.57
C LYS A 245 5.47 -19.52 -14.96
N TYR A 246 5.25 -18.22 -15.19
CA TYR A 246 6.18 -17.19 -14.73
C TYR A 246 6.20 -17.09 -13.20
N ARG A 247 7.43 -16.98 -12.66
CA ARG A 247 7.72 -16.68 -11.27
C ARG A 247 8.79 -15.60 -11.22
N ASP A 248 8.61 -14.61 -10.35
CA ASP A 248 9.64 -13.59 -10.14
C ASP A 248 10.83 -14.13 -9.33
N GLN A 249 11.81 -13.26 -9.06
CA GLN A 249 12.98 -13.59 -8.25
C GLN A 249 12.69 -14.00 -6.80
N TYR A 250 11.46 -13.88 -6.32
CA TYR A 250 11.01 -14.33 -5.01
C TYR A 250 10.15 -15.60 -5.09
N GLY A 251 9.99 -16.17 -6.28
CA GLY A 251 9.13 -17.32 -6.53
C GLY A 251 7.65 -16.95 -6.63
N LEU A 252 7.29 -15.66 -6.63
CA LEU A 252 5.90 -15.21 -6.66
C LEU A 252 5.30 -15.40 -8.05
N THR A 253 4.08 -15.94 -8.08
CA THR A 253 3.27 -16.07 -9.30
C THR A 253 2.29 -14.89 -9.42
N ALA A 254 1.57 -14.80 -10.54
CA ALA A 254 0.52 -13.81 -10.74
C ALA A 254 -0.57 -13.88 -9.65
N VAL A 255 -0.89 -15.09 -9.16
CA VAL A 255 -1.85 -15.30 -8.05
C VAL A 255 -1.33 -14.67 -6.76
N HIS A 256 -0.06 -14.87 -6.42
CA HIS A 256 0.54 -14.23 -5.25
C HIS A 256 0.49 -12.70 -5.34
N ALA A 257 0.86 -12.14 -6.50
CA ALA A 257 0.87 -10.70 -6.71
C ALA A 257 -0.53 -10.09 -6.56
N ALA A 258 -1.55 -10.71 -7.18
CA ALA A 258 -2.94 -10.28 -7.06
C ALA A 258 -3.46 -10.40 -5.62
N ALA A 259 -3.13 -11.51 -4.94
CA ALA A 259 -3.53 -11.74 -3.55
C ALA A 259 -2.91 -10.72 -2.59
N PHE A 260 -1.59 -10.48 -2.68
CA PHE A 260 -0.87 -9.52 -1.85
C PHE A 260 -1.40 -8.09 -1.98
N LYS A 261 -1.85 -7.74 -3.19
CA LYS A 261 -2.41 -6.42 -3.53
C LYS A 261 -3.91 -6.30 -3.26
N GLY A 262 -4.59 -7.37 -2.91
CA GLY A 262 -6.04 -7.37 -2.64
C GLY A 262 -6.89 -7.24 -3.90
N HIS A 263 -6.39 -7.67 -5.05
CA HIS A 263 -7.11 -7.59 -6.33
C HIS A 263 -8.01 -8.82 -6.53
N LYS A 264 -9.10 -8.89 -5.76
CA LYS A 264 -10.07 -10.00 -5.81
C LYS A 264 -10.58 -10.31 -7.23
N ASP A 265 -10.79 -9.29 -8.06
CA ASP A 265 -11.35 -9.46 -9.41
C ASP A 265 -10.32 -10.08 -10.36
N VAL A 266 -9.04 -9.74 -10.17
CA VAL A 266 -7.93 -10.42 -10.86
C VAL A 266 -7.82 -11.87 -10.40
N LEU A 267 -7.95 -12.15 -9.09
CA LEU A 267 -7.93 -13.54 -8.61
C LEU A 267 -9.07 -14.38 -9.19
N MET A 268 -10.27 -13.81 -9.34
CA MET A 268 -11.39 -14.50 -9.99
C MET A 268 -11.03 -14.85 -11.43
N VAL A 269 -10.54 -13.88 -12.22
CA VAL A 269 -10.13 -14.12 -13.62
C VAL A 269 -9.01 -15.15 -13.72
N LEU A 270 -7.95 -15.05 -12.91
CA LEU A 270 -6.87 -16.04 -12.88
C LEU A 270 -7.44 -17.44 -12.56
N SER A 271 -8.32 -17.56 -11.56
CA SER A 271 -8.89 -18.84 -11.16
C SER A 271 -9.86 -19.46 -12.18
N GLU A 272 -10.38 -18.67 -13.12
CA GLU A 272 -11.35 -19.11 -14.14
C GLU A 272 -10.69 -19.40 -15.49
N LEU A 273 -9.65 -18.64 -15.83
CA LEU A 273 -9.03 -18.67 -17.16
C LEU A 273 -7.61 -19.24 -17.19
N SER A 274 -7.07 -19.68 -16.06
CA SER A 274 -5.72 -20.26 -15.99
C SER A 274 -5.68 -21.60 -15.28
N ASP A 275 -4.62 -22.36 -15.55
CA ASP A 275 -4.25 -23.60 -14.85
C ASP A 275 -3.41 -23.33 -13.59
N LEU A 276 -3.35 -22.07 -13.13
CA LEU A 276 -2.50 -21.68 -12.01
C LEU A 276 -2.94 -22.38 -10.71
N ASP A 277 -1.97 -23.05 -10.10
CA ASP A 277 -2.10 -23.62 -8.77
C ASP A 277 -2.32 -22.51 -7.72
N LEU A 278 -3.48 -22.53 -7.04
CA LEU A 278 -3.83 -21.58 -5.99
C LEU A 278 -3.14 -21.90 -4.64
N GLU A 279 -2.41 -23.01 -4.56
CA GLU A 279 -1.61 -23.43 -3.40
C GLU A 279 -0.10 -23.37 -3.68
N CYS A 280 0.31 -22.77 -4.79
CA CYS A 280 1.72 -22.67 -5.13
C CYS A 280 2.51 -21.91 -4.06
N GLU A 281 3.70 -22.36 -3.71
CA GLU A 281 4.54 -21.69 -2.70
C GLU A 281 5.54 -20.70 -3.33
N ASP A 282 5.78 -19.58 -2.65
CA ASP A 282 6.91 -18.70 -2.91
C ASP A 282 8.22 -19.22 -2.26
N ARG A 283 9.32 -18.46 -2.36
CA ARG A 283 10.60 -18.87 -1.75
C ARG A 283 10.57 -18.96 -0.22
N GLU A 284 9.59 -18.35 0.45
CA GLU A 284 9.41 -18.39 1.90
C GLU A 284 8.28 -19.36 2.31
N GLY A 285 7.74 -20.17 1.38
CA GLY A 285 6.67 -21.12 1.65
C GLY A 285 5.28 -20.48 1.75
N HIS A 286 5.13 -19.20 1.41
CA HIS A 286 3.82 -18.58 1.39
C HIS A 286 3.01 -19.10 0.21
N VAL A 287 1.86 -19.69 0.48
CA VAL A 287 0.78 -19.84 -0.51
C VAL A 287 0.00 -18.53 -0.72
N PRO A 288 -0.73 -18.34 -1.84
CA PRO A 288 -1.54 -17.16 -2.10
C PRO A 288 -2.48 -16.73 -0.97
N LEU A 289 -2.96 -17.67 -0.14
CA LEU A 289 -3.79 -17.33 1.01
C LEU A 289 -3.03 -16.52 2.08
N HIS A 290 -1.74 -16.78 2.31
CA HIS A 290 -0.92 -15.95 3.20
C HIS A 290 -0.84 -14.51 2.67
N MET A 291 -0.60 -14.36 1.37
CA MET A 291 -0.52 -13.07 0.69
C MET A 291 -1.86 -12.31 0.74
N ALA A 292 -2.98 -13.01 0.56
CA ALA A 292 -4.31 -12.42 0.70
C ALA A 292 -4.56 -11.92 2.12
N VAL A 293 -4.13 -12.66 3.14
CA VAL A 293 -4.22 -12.21 4.54
C VAL A 293 -3.37 -10.97 4.76
N GLU A 294 -2.13 -10.94 4.28
CA GLU A 294 -1.24 -9.78 4.42
C GLU A 294 -1.84 -8.52 3.77
N SER A 295 -2.57 -8.69 2.67
CA SER A 295 -3.28 -7.59 2.00
C SER A 295 -4.30 -6.88 2.90
N GLY A 296 -4.88 -7.59 3.87
CA GLY A 296 -5.96 -7.12 4.73
C GLY A 296 -7.33 -7.05 4.03
N ASP A 297 -7.44 -7.46 2.77
CA ASP A 297 -8.72 -7.48 2.04
C ASP A 297 -9.48 -8.80 2.26
N VAL A 298 -10.53 -8.74 3.07
CA VAL A 298 -11.44 -9.87 3.32
C VAL A 298 -12.03 -10.42 2.02
N GLY A 299 -12.26 -9.59 1.01
CA GLY A 299 -12.79 -10.03 -0.29
C GLY A 299 -11.85 -11.01 -0.99
N THR A 300 -10.58 -10.65 -1.09
CA THR A 300 -9.50 -11.48 -1.64
C THR A 300 -9.33 -12.78 -0.85
N VAL A 301 -9.34 -12.73 0.49
CA VAL A 301 -9.30 -13.95 1.32
C VAL A 301 -10.51 -14.84 1.04
N LYS A 302 -11.71 -14.27 0.97
CA LYS A 302 -12.95 -15.00 0.71
C LYS A 302 -12.91 -15.74 -0.63
N VAL A 303 -12.38 -15.12 -1.69
CA VAL A 303 -12.23 -15.76 -3.00
C VAL A 303 -11.39 -17.04 -2.89
N LEU A 304 -10.22 -16.98 -2.28
CA LEU A 304 -9.34 -18.16 -2.14
C LEU A 304 -9.97 -19.25 -1.26
N VAL A 305 -10.62 -18.85 -0.16
CA VAL A 305 -11.34 -19.78 0.73
C VAL A 305 -12.48 -20.48 0.00
N GLU A 306 -13.22 -19.78 -0.87
CA GLU A 306 -14.31 -20.36 -1.67
C GLU A 306 -13.82 -21.28 -2.79
N LYS A 307 -12.57 -21.10 -3.24
CA LYS A 307 -11.90 -22.03 -4.16
C LYS A 307 -11.38 -23.30 -3.47
N GLY A 308 -11.52 -23.42 -2.15
CA GLY A 308 -11.22 -24.64 -1.41
C GLY A 308 -9.74 -24.89 -1.13
N VAL A 309 -8.91 -23.84 -1.15
CA VAL A 309 -7.48 -23.94 -0.78
C VAL A 309 -7.31 -24.39 0.68
N ASN A 310 -6.17 -25.02 0.97
CA ASN A 310 -5.78 -25.42 2.32
C ASN A 310 -5.61 -24.19 3.24
N LEU A 311 -6.52 -24.06 4.19
CA LEU A 311 -6.53 -22.96 5.16
C LEU A 311 -5.42 -23.06 6.22
N ASN A 312 -4.77 -24.23 6.31
CA ASN A 312 -3.76 -24.58 7.31
C ASN A 312 -2.36 -24.77 6.70
N ALA A 313 -2.13 -24.25 5.49
CA ALA A 313 -0.78 -24.17 4.94
C ALA A 313 0.14 -23.42 5.92
N VAL A 314 1.40 -23.86 6.03
CA VAL A 314 2.41 -23.23 6.88
C VAL A 314 3.54 -22.72 6.01
N ASN A 315 3.91 -21.46 6.17
CA ASN A 315 5.12 -20.93 5.53
C ASN A 315 6.39 -21.49 6.19
N LYS A 316 7.58 -21.16 5.67
CA LYS A 316 8.87 -21.60 6.24
C LYS A 316 9.14 -21.07 7.66
N ARG A 317 8.33 -20.12 8.16
CA ARG A 317 8.38 -19.64 9.55
C ARG A 317 7.38 -20.35 10.46
N GLY A 318 6.64 -21.34 9.94
CA GLY A 318 5.61 -22.07 10.67
C GLY A 318 4.30 -21.29 10.86
N ALA A 319 4.14 -20.13 10.20
CA ALA A 319 2.95 -19.30 10.31
C ALA A 319 1.85 -19.82 9.38
N THR A 320 0.65 -19.96 9.94
CA THR A 320 -0.59 -20.19 9.18
C THR A 320 -1.24 -18.87 8.75
N PRO A 321 -2.14 -18.87 7.76
CA PRO A 321 -2.91 -17.67 7.40
C PRO A 321 -3.70 -17.08 8.59
N LEU A 322 -4.24 -17.93 9.47
CA LEU A 322 -4.93 -17.46 10.67
C LEU A 322 -3.97 -16.82 11.69
N TYR A 323 -2.77 -17.38 11.87
CA TYR A 323 -1.75 -16.76 12.69
C TYR A 323 -1.34 -15.37 12.15
N MET A 324 -1.07 -15.26 10.84
CA MET A 324 -0.78 -13.97 10.21
C MET A 324 -1.92 -12.97 10.43
N ALA A 325 -3.18 -13.39 10.22
CA ALA A 325 -4.33 -12.51 10.41
C ALA A 325 -4.39 -11.96 11.84
N LYS A 326 -4.04 -12.78 12.84
CA LYS A 326 -3.98 -12.38 14.24
C LYS A 326 -2.85 -11.39 14.51
N ILE A 327 -1.64 -11.67 14.00
CA ILE A 327 -0.47 -10.78 14.13
C ILE A 327 -0.73 -9.44 13.45
N TRP A 328 -1.45 -9.43 12.34
CA TRP A 328 -1.89 -8.22 11.64
C TRP A 328 -3.18 -7.60 12.20
N GLY A 329 -3.79 -8.17 13.25
CA GLY A 329 -5.00 -7.64 13.89
C GLY A 329 -6.20 -7.52 12.94
N TYR A 330 -6.32 -8.42 11.97
CA TYR A 330 -7.44 -8.47 11.03
C TYR A 330 -8.55 -9.36 11.60
N ASP A 331 -9.36 -8.82 12.52
CA ASP A 331 -10.38 -9.58 13.25
C ASP A 331 -11.45 -10.18 12.32
N ASP A 332 -11.81 -9.49 11.25
CA ASP A 332 -12.73 -9.95 10.20
C ASP A 332 -12.18 -11.15 9.42
N ILE A 333 -10.92 -11.09 9.01
CA ILE A 333 -10.21 -12.21 8.39
C ILE A 333 -10.08 -13.39 9.38
N CYS A 334 -9.76 -13.12 10.65
CA CYS A 334 -9.70 -14.15 11.68
C CYS A 334 -11.06 -14.85 11.83
N GLN A 335 -12.15 -14.09 11.94
CA GLN A 335 -13.51 -14.63 12.04
C GLN A 335 -13.87 -15.48 10.81
N LEU A 336 -13.55 -14.98 9.60
CA LEU A 336 -13.78 -15.73 8.36
C LEU A 336 -13.02 -17.06 8.37
N LEU A 337 -11.72 -17.07 8.65
CA LEU A 337 -10.89 -18.27 8.66
C LEU A 337 -11.34 -19.28 9.73
N VAL A 338 -11.61 -18.82 10.95
CA VAL A 338 -12.12 -19.68 12.05
C VAL A 338 -13.47 -20.29 11.68
N SER A 339 -14.39 -19.52 11.08
CA SER A 339 -15.71 -20.02 10.65
C SER A 339 -15.63 -21.12 9.58
N ARG A 340 -14.48 -21.24 8.90
CA ARG A 340 -14.20 -22.23 7.86
C ARG A 340 -13.26 -23.34 8.32
N GLY A 341 -12.95 -23.41 9.62
CA GLY A 341 -12.15 -24.48 10.21
C GLY A 341 -10.64 -24.28 10.15
N ALA A 342 -10.15 -23.06 9.93
CA ALA A 342 -8.72 -22.77 10.02
C ALA A 342 -8.22 -22.95 11.47
N LEU A 343 -7.04 -23.55 11.62
CA LEU A 343 -6.37 -23.81 12.88
C LEU A 343 -5.40 -22.65 13.19
N TYR A 344 -5.35 -22.25 14.46
CA TYR A 344 -4.35 -21.30 14.93
C TYR A 344 -3.09 -22.08 15.33
N SER A 345 -2.04 -22.00 14.52
CA SER A 345 -0.76 -22.60 14.86
C SER A 345 0.41 -21.74 14.39
N LEU A 346 1.39 -21.62 15.28
CA LEU A 346 2.80 -21.52 14.96
C LEU A 346 3.39 -22.90 15.24
N THR A 347 3.65 -23.70 14.21
CA THR A 347 4.49 -24.89 14.44
C THR A 347 5.93 -24.38 14.48
N SER A 348 6.47 -24.09 15.66
CA SER A 348 7.90 -23.89 15.78
C SER A 348 8.58 -25.22 15.43
N THR A 349 9.10 -25.35 14.21
CA THR A 349 10.16 -26.33 13.94
C THR A 349 11.44 -25.83 14.59
N SER A 350 11.43 -25.75 15.92
CA SER A 350 12.61 -25.64 16.77
C SER A 350 13.01 -27.07 17.15
N GLY A 351 13.59 -27.77 16.17
CA GLY A 351 14.59 -28.81 16.42
C GLY A 351 15.97 -28.21 16.24
#